data_AF-A0A385FYP5-F1
#
_entry.id   AF-A0A385FYP5-F1
#
_cell.length_a   1.000
_cell.length_b   1.000
_cell.length_c   1.000
_cell.angle_alpha   90.00
_cell.angle_beta   90.00
_cell.angle_gamma   90.00
#
_symmetry.space_group_name_H-M   'P 1'
#
loop_
_entity.id
_entity.type
_entity.pdbx_description
1 polymer ?
#
loop_
_entity_poly.entity_id
_entity_poly.type
_entity_poly.pdbx_seq_one_letter_code
_entity_poly.pdbx_strand_id
1 'polypeptide(L)'
;MSDTANIVKESEVPIWPVFVIHVLRVLSTGETLHRRDIVSSAIDSAGLSKSARAETLNTGGLRSEQRLGWAISNLLKAGWIERPVRANYRITPVGRE
;
A
#
# COMPACT_ATOMS: atom_id res chain seq x y z
N MET A 1 28.31 -25.22 10.18
CA MET A 1 27.14 -25.70 9.43
C MET A 1 26.11 -24.59 9.48
N SER A 2 26.07 -23.80 8.41
CA SER A 2 25.24 -22.59 8.31
C SER A 2 23.84 -23.00 7.88
N ASP A 3 22.89 -22.91 8.79
CA ASP A 3 21.48 -23.18 8.51
C ASP A 3 20.73 -21.85 8.34
N THR A 4 21.11 -21.12 7.28
CA THR A 4 20.46 -19.86 6.87
C THR A 4 19.63 -20.11 5.62
N ALA A 5 18.83 -21.18 5.62
CA ALA A 5 18.08 -21.64 4.45
C ALA A 5 16.60 -21.84 4.77
N ASN A 6 15.90 -20.75 5.11
CA ASN A 6 14.52 -20.46 4.73
C ASN A 6 13.95 -19.38 5.65
N ILE A 7 14.12 -18.10 5.28
CA ILE A 7 13.08 -17.14 5.65
C ILE A 7 11.91 -17.52 4.75
N VAL A 8 11.00 -18.36 5.26
CA VAL A 8 9.79 -18.74 4.56
C VAL A 8 9.08 -17.44 4.21
N LYS A 9 9.00 -17.12 2.92
CA LYS A 9 8.18 -16.01 2.45
C LYS A 9 6.73 -16.46 2.61
N GLU A 10 6.14 -16.21 3.78
CA GLU A 10 4.76 -16.63 4.14
C GLU A 10 3.69 -16.14 3.15
N SER A 11 4.00 -15.10 2.36
CA SER A 11 3.08 -14.50 1.40
C SER A 11 3.84 -13.81 0.27
N GLU A 12 3.32 -13.90 -0.95
CA GLU A 12 3.79 -13.10 -2.09
C GLU A 12 3.45 -11.61 -1.94
N VAL A 13 2.42 -11.29 -1.15
CA VAL A 13 2.04 -9.92 -0.80
C VAL A 13 3.08 -9.33 0.16
N PRO A 14 3.76 -8.23 -0.21
CA PRO A 14 4.74 -7.59 0.65
C PRO A 14 4.16 -7.13 1.99
N ILE A 15 5.04 -6.90 2.97
CA ILE A 15 4.67 -6.16 4.18
C ILE A 15 4.28 -4.72 3.86
N TRP A 16 3.47 -4.09 4.72
CA TRP A 16 2.89 -2.77 4.46
C TRP A 16 3.90 -1.65 4.16
N PRO A 17 5.13 -1.59 4.74
CA PRO A 17 6.07 -0.51 4.42
C PRO A 17 6.48 -0.47 2.95
N VAL A 18 6.50 -1.62 2.27
CA VAL A 18 6.81 -1.70 0.83
C VAL A 18 5.77 -0.95 0.00
N PHE A 19 4.51 -0.87 0.45
CA PHE A 19 3.46 -0.16 -0.25
C PHE A 19 3.52 1.37 -0.10
N VAL A 20 4.33 1.92 0.81
CA VAL A 20 4.45 3.37 1.02
C VAL A 20 4.83 4.09 -0.27
N ILE A 21 5.89 3.63 -0.94
CA ILE A 21 6.38 4.27 -2.16
C ILE A 21 5.36 4.18 -3.30
N HIS A 22 4.59 3.08 -3.37
CA HIS A 22 3.55 2.92 -4.39
C HIS A 22 2.39 3.88 -4.16
N VAL A 23 1.97 4.10 -2.91
CA VAL A 23 0.93 5.09 -2.59
C VAL A 23 1.41 6.51 -2.90
N LEU A 24 2.64 6.88 -2.52
CA LEU A 24 3.20 8.21 -2.81
C LEU A 24 3.34 8.45 -4.31
N ARG A 25 3.80 7.46 -5.08
CA ARG A 25 3.89 7.54 -6.55
C ARG A 25 2.52 7.78 -7.18
N VAL A 26 1.49 7.07 -6.74
CA VAL A 26 0.11 7.26 -7.23
C VAL A 26 -0.40 8.67 -6.95
N LEU A 27 -0.06 9.24 -5.79
CA LEU A 27 -0.49 10.59 -5.41
C LEU A 27 0.45 11.71 -5.90
N SER A 28 1.55 11.37 -6.58
CA SER A 28 2.63 12.31 -6.92
C SER A 28 2.20 13.46 -7.83
N THR A 29 1.11 13.28 -8.60
CA THR A 29 0.51 14.35 -9.41
C THR A 29 -0.07 15.49 -8.58
N GLY A 30 -0.33 15.27 -7.29
CA GLY A 30 -1.02 16.23 -6.42
C GLY A 30 -2.54 16.24 -6.58
N GLU A 31 -3.10 15.37 -7.42
CA GLU A 31 -4.54 15.20 -7.53
C GLU A 31 -5.13 14.62 -6.23
N THR A 32 -6.41 14.91 -6.00
CA THR A 32 -7.18 14.30 -4.91
C THR A 32 -7.85 13.05 -5.45
N LEU A 33 -7.41 11.88 -4.97
CA LEU A 33 -7.87 10.57 -5.46
C LEU A 33 -8.69 9.83 -4.42
N HIS A 34 -9.71 9.09 -4.87
CA HIS A 34 -10.49 8.24 -3.99
C HIS A 34 -9.69 7.02 -3.53
N ARG A 35 -9.92 6.55 -2.30
CA ARG A 35 -9.18 5.43 -1.67
C ARG A 35 -9.11 4.21 -2.56
N ARG A 36 -10.24 3.85 -3.20
CA ARG A 36 -10.33 2.66 -4.05
C ARG A 36 -9.35 2.75 -5.23
N ASP A 37 -9.24 3.92 -5.84
CA ASP A 37 -8.41 4.14 -7.02
C ASP A 37 -6.93 4.18 -6.62
N ILE A 38 -6.62 4.74 -5.46
CA ILE A 38 -5.27 4.65 -4.85
C ILE A 38 -4.87 3.20 -4.61
N VAL A 39 -5.75 2.41 -3.99
CA VAL A 39 -5.48 0.99 -3.69
C VAL A 39 -5.28 0.19 -4.97
N SER A 40 -6.16 0.33 -5.96
CA SER A 40 -6.04 -0.36 -7.24
C SER A 40 -4.73 -0.01 -7.95
N SER A 41 -4.45 1.29 -8.08
CA SER A 41 -3.25 1.78 -8.78
C SER A 41 -1.95 1.40 -8.05
N ALA A 42 -1.96 1.36 -6.71
CA ALA A 42 -0.81 0.94 -5.93
C ALA A 42 -0.57 -0.58 -6.03
N ILE A 43 -1.63 -1.41 -6.12
CA ILE A 43 -1.51 -2.85 -6.42
C ILE A 43 -0.90 -3.06 -7.81
N ASP A 44 -1.34 -2.29 -8.80
CA ASP A 44 -0.81 -2.34 -10.16
C ASP A 44 0.66 -1.92 -10.20
N SER A 45 1.00 -0.82 -9.55
CA SER A 45 2.38 -0.32 -9.42
C SER A 45 3.30 -1.30 -8.68
N ALA A 46 2.78 -2.08 -7.73
CA ALA A 46 3.53 -3.06 -6.96
C ALA A 46 3.84 -4.35 -7.76
N GLY A 47 3.29 -4.51 -8.97
CA GLY A 47 3.60 -5.66 -9.83
C GLY A 47 3.19 -7.01 -9.25
N LEU A 48 2.15 -7.04 -8.41
CA LEU A 48 1.69 -8.28 -7.76
C LEU A 48 1.18 -9.30 -8.80
N SER A 49 1.57 -10.56 -8.63
CA SER A 49 1.07 -11.71 -9.37
C SER A 49 -0.45 -11.88 -9.18
N LYS A 50 -1.11 -12.63 -10.08
CA LYS A 50 -2.54 -12.93 -9.93
C LYS A 50 -2.85 -13.67 -8.63
N SER A 51 -1.99 -14.61 -8.21
CA SER A 51 -2.08 -15.32 -6.93
C SER A 51 -1.98 -14.36 -5.75
N ALA A 52 -0.98 -13.47 -5.74
CA ALA A 52 -0.81 -12.48 -4.67
C ALA A 52 -1.99 -11.51 -4.58
N ARG A 53 -2.56 -11.09 -5.71
CA ARG A 53 -3.75 -10.22 -5.74
C ARG A 53 -4.99 -10.90 -5.18
N ALA A 54 -5.12 -12.22 -5.39
CA ALA A 54 -6.23 -13.01 -4.89
C ALA A 54 -6.01 -13.53 -3.45
N GLU A 55 -4.84 -13.29 -2.86
CA GLU A 55 -4.52 -13.80 -1.53
C GLU A 55 -5.40 -13.15 -0.46
N THR A 56 -6.12 -13.99 0.29
CA THR A 56 -6.98 -13.57 1.40
C THR A 56 -6.33 -13.84 2.76
N LEU A 57 -6.74 -13.06 3.74
CA LEU A 57 -6.46 -13.32 5.15
C LEU A 57 -7.47 -14.33 5.70
N ASN A 58 -7.17 -14.94 6.85
CA ASN A 58 -8.11 -15.81 7.57
C ASN A 58 -9.43 -15.09 7.94
N THR A 59 -9.43 -13.76 7.96
CA THR A 59 -10.60 -12.91 8.20
C THR A 59 -11.39 -12.59 6.91
N GLY A 60 -11.03 -13.18 5.76
CA GLY A 60 -11.75 -13.08 4.48
C GLY A 60 -11.37 -11.89 3.59
N GLY A 61 -10.76 -10.84 4.13
CA GLY A 61 -10.30 -9.69 3.33
C GLY A 61 -9.05 -9.98 2.50
N LEU A 62 -8.87 -9.27 1.39
CA LEU A 62 -7.64 -9.35 0.58
C LEU A 62 -6.44 -8.82 1.39
N ARG A 63 -5.34 -9.59 1.40
CA ARG A 63 -4.15 -9.22 2.16
C ARG A 63 -3.55 -7.92 1.63
N SER A 64 -3.47 -7.75 0.31
CA SER A 64 -2.94 -6.54 -0.34
C SER A 64 -3.71 -5.28 0.08
N GLU A 65 -5.04 -5.34 0.12
CA GLU A 65 -5.88 -4.22 0.56
C GLU A 65 -5.67 -3.87 2.04
N GLN A 66 -5.48 -4.88 2.90
CA GLN A 66 -5.16 -4.64 4.31
C GLN A 66 -3.81 -3.93 4.45
N ARG A 67 -2.77 -4.43 3.75
CA ARG A 67 -1.43 -3.82 3.78
C ARG A 67 -1.45 -2.39 3.25
N LEU A 68 -2.17 -2.12 2.17
CA LEU A 68 -2.37 -0.76 1.65
C LEU A 68 -3.16 0.13 2.60
N GLY A 69 -4.18 -0.41 3.28
CA GLY A 69 -4.88 0.29 4.34
C GLY A 69 -3.95 0.77 5.45
N TRP A 70 -3.00 -0.07 5.87
CA TRP A 70 -1.97 0.32 6.84
C TRP A 70 -0.98 1.34 6.28
N ALA A 71 -0.54 1.21 5.03
CA ALA A 71 0.33 2.20 4.40
C ALA A 71 -0.34 3.58 4.37
N ILE A 72 -1.57 3.68 3.86
CA ILE A 72 -2.35 4.93 3.83
C ILE A 72 -2.54 5.50 5.24
N SER A 73 -2.84 4.66 6.22
CA SER A 73 -3.05 5.11 7.60
C SER A 73 -1.78 5.68 8.23
N ASN A 74 -0.62 5.08 7.97
CA ASN A 74 0.66 5.58 8.47
C ASN A 74 1.12 6.84 7.73
N LEU A 75 0.91 6.92 6.41
CA LEU A 75 1.19 8.14 5.64
C LEU A 75 0.34 9.33 6.11
N LEU A 76 -0.93 9.09 6.45
CA LEU A 76 -1.80 10.13 7.00
C LEU A 76 -1.32 10.59 8.39
N LYS A 77 -0.92 9.64 9.25
CA LYS A 77 -0.34 9.96 10.57
C LYS A 77 0.98 10.73 10.48
N ALA A 78 1.80 10.43 9.46
CA ALA A 78 3.05 11.12 9.18
C ALA A 78 2.86 12.51 8.55
N GLY A 79 1.64 12.86 8.12
CA GLY A 79 1.37 14.13 7.43
C GLY A 79 1.91 14.19 6.00
N TRP A 80 2.31 13.06 5.42
CA TRP A 80 2.81 12.98 4.03
C TRP A 80 1.67 12.98 3.00
N ILE A 81 0.50 12.52 3.43
CA ILE A 81 -0.75 12.67 2.70
C ILE A 81 -1.78 13.28 3.65
N GLU A 82 -2.79 13.89 3.06
CA GLU A 82 -3.94 14.45 3.75
C GLU A 82 -5.25 13.90 3.19
N ARG A 83 -6.35 14.11 3.92
CA ARG A 83 -7.69 13.65 3.54
C ARG A 83 -8.66 14.83 3.44
N PRO A 84 -8.62 15.61 2.35
CA PRO A 84 -9.42 16.83 2.21
C PRO A 84 -10.93 16.55 2.15
N VAL A 85 -11.32 15.39 1.62
CA VAL A 85 -12.71 14.93 1.54
C VAL A 85 -12.78 13.49 2.04
N ARG A 86 -13.92 13.07 2.58
CA ARG A 86 -14.13 11.68 3.02
C ARG A 86 -13.68 10.70 1.93
N ALA A 87 -12.85 9.74 2.34
CA ALA A 87 -12.27 8.70 1.49
C ALA A 87 -11.42 9.19 0.30
N ASN A 88 -11.07 10.48 0.21
CA ASN A 88 -10.23 11.02 -0.84
C ASN A 88 -8.94 11.60 -0.25
N TYR A 89 -7.81 11.33 -0.88
CA TYR A 89 -6.48 11.65 -0.36
C TYR A 89 -5.65 12.40 -1.40
N ARG A 90 -4.71 13.21 -0.91
CA ARG A 90 -3.75 13.98 -1.72
C ARG A 90 -2.40 14.00 -1.01
N ILE A 91 -1.30 14.05 -1.77
CA ILE A 91 0.05 14.21 -1.22
C ILE A 91 0.28 15.65 -0.73
N THR A 92 0.87 15.81 0.45
CA THR A 92 1.25 17.11 1.02
C THR A 92 2.60 17.56 0.46
N PRO A 93 3.03 18.81 0.70
CA PRO A 93 4.41 19.22 0.40
C PRO A 93 5.45 18.31 1.07
N VAL A 94 5.26 17.97 2.35
CA VAL A 94 6.15 17.08 3.11
C VAL A 94 6.28 15.70 2.48
N GLY A 95 5.19 15.16 1.91
CA GLY A 95 5.23 13.85 1.25
C GLY A 95 5.95 13.82 -0.11
N ARG A 96 6.31 14.98 -0.67
CA ARG A 96 7.01 15.11 -1.97
C ARG A 96 8.53 15.21 -1.86
N GLU A 97 9.05 15.46 -0.67
CA GLU A 97 10.49 15.55 -0.36
C GLU A 97 11.13 14.17 -0.20
#